data_AF-J7S4Q2-F1
#
_entry.id   AF-J7S4Q2-F1
#
_cell.length_a   1.000
_cell.length_b   1.000
_cell.length_c   1.000
_cell.angle_alpha   90.00
_cell.angle_beta   90.00
_cell.angle_gamma   90.00
#
_symmetry.space_group_name_H-M   'P 1'
#
loop_
_entity.id
_entity.type
_entity.pdbx_description
1 polymer ?
#
loop_
_entity_poly.entity_id
_entity_poly.type
_entity_poly.pdbx_seq_one_letter_code
_entity_poly.pdbx_strand_id
1 'polypeptide(L)'
;METEYYKQALEEYKELKEEQGEAAGETEGETQDGSPDDWDKRIDDTGCYVENMALQLCHAETGDWRQCMDDMARFRDCWEKNGNRERVSTVDKTL
;
A
#
# COMPACT_ATOMS: atom_id res chain seq x y z
N MET A 1 18.55 -2.29 5.02
CA MET A 1 18.90 -1.81 3.68
C MET A 1 17.60 -1.53 2.96
N GLU A 2 17.45 -0.38 2.30
CA GLU A 2 16.24 -0.08 1.50
C GLU A 2 16.34 -0.84 0.18
N THR A 3 15.27 -1.55 -0.18
CA THR A 3 15.16 -2.22 -1.48
C THR A 3 14.94 -1.16 -2.56
N GLU A 4 15.29 -1.46 -3.82
CA GLU A 4 14.98 -0.53 -4.92
C GLU A 4 13.46 -0.34 -5.07
N TYR A 5 12.67 -1.38 -4.81
CA TYR A 5 11.20 -1.31 -4.76
C TYR A 5 10.69 -0.31 -3.71
N TYR A 6 11.31 -0.24 -2.52
CA TYR A 6 10.93 0.72 -1.49
C TYR A 6 11.23 2.16 -1.88
N LYS A 7 12.36 2.40 -2.56
CA LYS A 7 12.70 3.74 -3.06
C LYS A 7 11.74 4.19 -4.16
N GLN A 8 11.42 3.28 -5.09
CA GLN A 8 10.44 3.55 -6.14
C GLN A 8 9.06 3.86 -5.54
N ALA A 9 8.59 3.05 -4.57
CA ALA A 9 7.33 3.29 -3.87
C ALA A 9 7.29 4.64 -3.13
N LEU A 10 8.42 5.10 -2.57
CA LEU A 10 8.52 6.41 -1.93
C LEU A 10 8.36 7.56 -2.94
N GLU A 11 8.97 7.43 -4.11
CA GLU A 11 8.90 8.43 -5.18
C GLU A 11 7.47 8.51 -5.73
N GLU A 12 6.87 7.38 -6.09
CA GLU A 12 5.49 7.31 -6.58
C GLU A 12 4.50 7.87 -5.55
N TYR A 13 4.62 7.50 -4.28
CA TYR A 13 3.73 8.02 -3.24
C TYR A 13 3.88 9.53 -3.03
N LYS A 14 5.10 10.06 -3.19
CA LYS A 14 5.35 11.50 -3.10
C LYS A 14 4.67 12.24 -4.27
N GLU A 15 4.82 11.75 -5.49
CA GLU A 15 4.15 12.32 -6.68
C GLU A 15 2.63 12.31 -6.51
N LEU A 16 2.06 11.17 -6.07
CA LEU A 16 0.62 11.05 -5.80
C LEU A 16 0.12 12.06 -4.75
N LYS A 17 0.89 12.33 -3.69
CA LYS A 17 0.52 13.32 -2.67
C LYS A 17 0.65 14.76 -3.16
N GLU A 18 1.60 15.03 -4.05
CA GLU A 18 1.73 16.33 -4.71
C GLU A 18 0.53 16.60 -5.62
N GLU A 19 0.14 15.63 -6.45
CA GLU A 19 -1.04 15.72 -7.34
C GLU A 19 -2.36 15.85 -6.56
N GLN A 20 -2.54 15.07 -5.48
CA GLN A 20 -3.74 15.15 -4.62
C GLN A 20 -3.82 16.46 -3.83
N GLY A 21 -2.68 17.09 -3.51
CA GLY A 21 -2.63 18.41 -2.86
C GLY A 21 -3.22 19.54 -3.72
N GLU A 22 -3.29 19.33 -5.04
CA GLU A 22 -3.84 20.28 -6.00
C GLU A 22 -5.32 19.96 -6.35
N ALA A 23 -5.80 18.75 -6.08
CA ALA A 23 -7.12 18.23 -6.49
C ALA A 23 -7.98 17.77 -5.31
N ALA A 24 -8.48 18.68 -4.48
CA ALA A 24 -9.50 18.35 -3.48
C ALA A 24 -10.93 18.38 -4.10
N GLY A 25 -11.40 17.26 -4.66
CA GLY A 25 -12.79 17.13 -5.12
C GLY A 25 -13.19 15.78 -5.75
N GLU A 26 -13.91 14.98 -4.96
CA GLU A 26 -14.90 13.94 -5.31
C GLU A 26 -14.47 12.54 -5.82
N THR A 27 -15.20 11.56 -5.28
CA THR A 27 -15.08 10.09 -5.40
C THR A 27 -16.15 9.51 -6.32
N GLU A 28 -15.81 8.52 -7.14
CA GLU A 28 -16.45 7.17 -7.15
C GLU A 28 -15.87 6.28 -8.26
N GLY A 29 -15.46 5.07 -7.89
CA GLY A 29 -15.63 3.83 -8.64
C GLY A 29 -15.13 3.76 -10.07
N GLU A 30 -13.88 3.31 -10.23
CA GLU A 30 -13.25 2.83 -11.48
C GLU A 30 -13.41 3.75 -12.69
N THR A 31 -12.40 4.58 -13.00
CA THR A 31 -11.94 4.80 -14.39
C THR A 31 -10.74 5.74 -14.48
N GLN A 32 -9.81 5.36 -15.36
CA GLN A 32 -8.70 6.12 -15.97
C GLN A 32 -8.82 7.65 -15.92
N ASP A 33 -8.24 8.23 -14.88
CA ASP A 33 -8.09 9.65 -14.54
C ASP A 33 -7.29 9.57 -13.22
N GLY A 34 -6.22 10.33 -13.00
CA GLY A 34 -5.20 10.14 -11.94
C GLY A 34 -5.65 10.20 -10.46
N SER A 35 -6.87 9.78 -10.12
CA SER A 35 -7.42 9.65 -8.78
C SER A 35 -7.10 8.28 -8.17
N PRO A 36 -6.81 8.19 -6.85
CA PRO A 36 -6.64 6.92 -6.14
C PRO A 36 -7.90 6.06 -6.24
N ASP A 37 -7.76 4.80 -6.64
CA ASP A 37 -8.88 3.87 -6.59
C ASP A 37 -9.33 3.60 -5.13
N ASP A 38 -10.51 3.01 -4.96
CA ASP A 38 -11.06 2.71 -3.62
C ASP A 38 -10.14 1.82 -2.77
N TRP A 39 -9.31 0.99 -3.41
CA TRP A 39 -8.34 0.13 -2.73
C TRP A 39 -7.09 0.92 -2.32
N ASP A 40 -6.57 1.78 -3.20
CA ASP A 40 -5.46 2.70 -2.94
C ASP A 40 -5.79 3.67 -1.82
N LYS A 41 -7.03 4.17 -1.78
CA LYS A 41 -7.51 4.99 -0.67
C LYS A 41 -7.52 4.20 0.65
N ARG A 42 -7.98 2.95 0.64
CA ARG A 42 -8.02 2.12 1.85
C ARG A 42 -6.62 1.80 2.39
N ILE A 43 -5.63 1.65 1.52
CA ILE A 43 -4.25 1.42 1.94
C ILE A 43 -3.56 2.72 2.37
N ASP A 44 -3.86 3.86 1.73
CA ASP A 44 -3.44 5.18 2.20
C ASP A 44 -3.94 5.48 3.62
N ASP A 45 -5.21 5.19 3.88
CA ASP A 45 -5.85 5.33 5.21
C ASP A 45 -5.20 4.43 6.29
N THR A 46 -4.37 3.45 5.91
CA THR A 46 -3.62 2.62 6.87
C THR A 46 -2.29 3.24 7.29
N GLY A 47 -1.83 4.29 6.60
CA GLY A 47 -0.50 4.88 6.79
C GLY A 47 0.67 4.00 6.31
N CYS A 48 0.39 2.96 5.51
CA CYS A 48 1.36 1.97 5.04
C CYS A 48 1.39 1.81 3.51
N TYR A 49 1.01 2.87 2.78
CA TYR A 49 0.97 2.87 1.31
C TYR A 49 2.32 2.46 0.71
N VAL A 50 3.41 3.09 1.16
CA VAL A 50 4.77 2.88 0.63
C VAL A 50 5.21 1.43 0.81
N GLU A 51 5.08 0.87 2.01
CA GLU A 51 5.48 -0.52 2.27
C GLU A 51 4.64 -1.52 1.49
N ASN A 52 3.34 -1.25 1.31
CA ASN A 52 2.46 -2.08 0.49
C ASN A 52 2.87 -2.01 -0.98
N MET A 53 3.09 -0.81 -1.53
CA MET A 53 3.49 -0.61 -2.92
C MET A 53 4.84 -1.28 -3.21
N ALA A 54 5.83 -1.13 -2.33
CA ALA A 54 7.13 -1.80 -2.46
C ALA A 54 6.99 -3.33 -2.56
N LEU A 55 6.13 -3.91 -1.72
CA LEU A 55 5.83 -5.34 -1.73
C LEU A 55 5.15 -5.78 -3.03
N GLN A 56 4.21 -4.99 -3.57
CA GLN A 56 3.56 -5.26 -4.84
C GLN A 56 4.52 -5.15 -6.03
N LEU A 57 5.36 -4.11 -6.07
CA LEU A 57 6.39 -3.91 -7.10
C LEU A 57 7.34 -5.11 -7.15
N CYS A 58 7.82 -5.57 -5.99
CA CYS A 58 8.67 -6.76 -5.93
C CYS A 58 7.97 -8.00 -6.51
N HIS A 59 6.70 -8.23 -6.17
CA HIS A 59 5.98 -9.38 -6.69
C HIS A 59 5.63 -9.24 -8.17
N ALA A 60 5.34 -8.03 -8.65
CA ALA A 60 5.10 -7.75 -10.06
C ALA A 60 6.34 -8.05 -10.92
N GLU A 61 7.54 -7.72 -10.43
CA GLU A 61 8.80 -8.03 -11.13
C GLU A 61 9.18 -9.51 -11.01
N THR A 62 9.12 -10.09 -9.81
CA THR A 62 9.66 -11.43 -9.55
C THR A 62 8.68 -12.57 -9.75
N GLY A 63 7.37 -12.30 -9.64
CA GLY A 63 6.31 -13.31 -9.61
C GLY A 63 6.39 -14.28 -8.41
N ASP A 64 7.20 -13.99 -7.38
CA ASP A 64 7.42 -14.89 -6.25
C ASP A 64 7.56 -14.13 -4.93
N TRP A 65 6.50 -14.18 -4.11
CA TRP A 65 6.45 -13.57 -2.78
C TRP A 65 7.60 -13.98 -1.85
N ARG A 66 8.23 -15.14 -2.06
CA ARG A 66 9.37 -15.59 -1.25
C ARG A 66 10.63 -14.76 -1.48
N GLN A 67 10.73 -14.09 -2.62
CA GLN A 67 11.84 -13.18 -2.93
C GLN A 67 11.61 -11.78 -2.33
N CYS A 68 10.39 -11.48 -1.88
CA CYS A 68 9.97 -10.18 -1.37
C CYS A 68 9.90 -10.13 0.17
N MET A 69 10.65 -10.98 0.88
CA MET A 69 10.54 -11.13 2.33
C MET A 69 10.93 -9.87 3.11
N ASP A 70 11.87 -9.09 2.59
CA ASP A 70 12.28 -7.82 3.18
C ASP A 70 11.16 -6.77 3.09
N ASP A 71 10.53 -6.61 1.93
CA ASP A 71 9.38 -5.71 1.74
C ASP A 71 8.16 -6.20 2.53
N MET A 72 7.96 -7.51 2.62
CA MET A 72 6.91 -8.10 3.45
C MET A 72 7.13 -7.85 4.94
N ALA A 73 8.38 -7.86 5.42
CA ALA A 73 8.71 -7.52 6.79
C ALA A 73 8.44 -6.03 7.07
N ARG A 74 8.81 -5.15 6.15
CA ARG A 74 8.51 -3.72 6.26
C ARG A 74 7.02 -3.45 6.34
N PHE A 75 6.23 -4.07 5.49
CA PHE A 75 4.78 -3.92 5.50
C PHE A 75 4.16 -4.38 6.81
N ARG A 76 4.57 -5.56 7.33
CA ARG A 76 4.14 -6.03 8.65
C ARG A 76 4.51 -5.05 9.77
N ASP A 77 5.75 -4.58 9.78
CA ASP A 77 6.22 -3.64 10.81
C ASP A 77 5.46 -2.31 10.76
N CYS A 78 5.16 -1.79 9.57
CA CYS A 78 4.32 -0.61 9.41
C CYS A 78 2.90 -0.85 9.91
N TRP A 79 2.30 -1.99 9.52
CA TRP A 79 0.94 -2.35 9.88
C TRP A 79 0.74 -2.40 11.39
N GLU A 80 1.70 -2.99 12.09
CA GLU A 80 1.72 -3.07 13.56
C GLU A 80 1.87 -1.69 14.21
N LYS A 81 2.80 -0.86 13.73
CA LYS A 81 3.05 0.48 14.27
C LYS A 81 1.85 1.42 14.11
N ASN A 82 1.10 1.27 13.03
CA ASN A 82 -0.11 2.07 12.76
C ASN A 82 -1.38 1.49 13.40
N GLY A 83 -1.27 0.43 14.21
CA GLY A 83 -2.42 -0.12 14.94
C GLY A 83 -3.45 -0.82 14.05
N ASN A 84 -3.05 -1.26 12.85
CA ASN A 84 -3.97 -1.77 11.84
C ASN A 84 -4.47 -3.21 12.14
N ARG A 85 -4.06 -3.83 13.24
CA ARG A 85 -4.53 -5.18 13.65
C ARG A 85 -6.05 -5.28 13.72
N GLU A 86 -6.73 -4.24 14.21
CA GLU A 86 -8.18 -4.25 14.38
C GLU A 86 -8.96 -4.10 13.06
N ARG A 87 -8.28 -3.73 11.96
CA ARG A 87 -8.90 -3.63 10.62
C ARG A 87 -9.25 -5.00 10.02
N VAL A 88 -8.72 -6.08 10.59
CA VAL A 88 -8.96 -7.47 10.16
C VAL A 88 -9.50 -8.28 11.33
N SER A 89 -10.79 -8.62 11.30
CA SER A 89 -11.38 -9.54 12.27
C SER A 89 -11.17 -10.99 11.81
N THR A 90 -10.69 -11.85 12.71
CA THR A 90 -10.67 -13.30 12.45
C THR A 90 -12.06 -13.87 12.72
N VAL A 91 -12.73 -14.38 11.69
CA VAL A 91 -13.97 -15.14 11.87
C VAL A 91 -13.61 -16.54 12.34
N ASP A 92 -13.98 -16.89 13.57
CA ASP A 92 -13.88 -18.25 14.08
C ASP A 92 -14.93 -19.13 13.37
N LYS A 93 -14.48 -20.02 12.48
CA LYS A 93 -15.34 -20.94 11.73
C LYS A 93 -15.59 -22.23 12.52
N THR A 94 -15.99 -22.10 13.78
CA THR A 94 -16.41 -23.25 14.58
C THR A 94 -17.94 -23.37 14.55
N LEU A 95 -18.45 -24.09 13.54
CA LEU A 95 -19.83 -24.59 13.44
C LEU A 95 -19.81 -26.06 13.02
#